data_AF-A0A1G8XFR9-F1
#
_entry.id   AF-A0A1G8XFR9-F1
#
_cell.length_a   1.000
_cell.length_b   1.000
_cell.length_c   1.000
_cell.angle_alpha   90.00
_cell.angle_beta   90.00
_cell.angle_gamma   90.00
#
_symmetry.space_group_name_H-M   'P 1'
#
loop_
_entity.id
_entity.type
_entity.pdbx_description
1 polymer ?
#
loop_
_entity_poly.entity_id
_entity_poly.type
_entity_poly.pdbx_seq_one_letter_code
_entity_poly.pdbx_strand_id
1 'polypeptide(L)'
;MHTVSALISTSVSDARTSLSYDLQSNPIGTAHTALRLLERLKGKEGQAQRRQLAATTLRKAAKAIAEDETRSPQGPGSADMYANLPAADLRNVLACRVESDPVSAETEMLATLADIRGEEGQGTRRKILVGAIGKAAKTLAQQEKEPEA
;
A
#
# COMPACT_ATOMS: atom_id res chain seq x y z
N MET A 1 -1.78 16.34 8.92
CA MET A 1 -1.90 14.87 8.90
C MET A 1 -3.38 14.52 9.10
N HIS A 2 -4.09 14.10 8.06
CA HIS A 2 -5.48 13.68 8.20
C HIS A 2 -5.55 12.34 8.94
N THR A 3 -6.39 12.26 9.98
CA THR A 3 -6.61 10.99 10.68
C THR A 3 -7.56 10.11 9.87
N VAL A 4 -7.38 8.79 9.93
CA VAL A 4 -8.26 7.83 9.24
C VAL A 4 -9.73 8.03 9.65
N SER A 5 -9.97 8.42 10.90
CA SER A 5 -11.31 8.74 11.40
C SER A 5 -11.95 9.93 10.65
N ALA A 6 -11.18 10.99 10.35
CA ALA A 6 -11.67 12.13 9.58
C ALA A 6 -12.02 11.77 8.12
N LEU A 7 -11.23 10.86 7.52
CA LEU A 7 -11.50 10.35 6.16
C LEU A 7 -12.77 9.48 6.09
N ILE A 8 -13.12 8.82 7.19
CA ILE A 8 -14.36 8.03 7.30
C ILE A 8 -15.58 8.94 7.54
N SER A 9 -15.43 10.08 8.22
CA SER A 9 -16.56 10.96 8.53
C SER A 9 -16.87 12.00 7.44
N THR A 10 -15.95 12.25 6.51
CA THR A 10 -16.11 13.27 5.46
C THR A 10 -16.69 12.73 4.15
N SER A 11 -17.03 13.62 3.21
CA SER A 11 -17.46 13.23 1.87
C SER A 11 -16.34 12.50 1.11
N VAL A 12 -16.69 11.59 0.19
CA VAL A 12 -15.69 10.87 -0.62
C VAL A 12 -14.86 11.84 -1.47
N SER A 13 -15.46 12.94 -1.92
CA SER A 13 -14.78 13.99 -2.68
C SER A 13 -13.74 14.73 -1.84
N ASP A 14 -14.08 15.11 -0.61
CA ASP A 14 -13.15 15.79 0.29
C ASP A 14 -12.02 14.86 0.71
N ALA A 15 -12.33 13.60 1.04
CA ALA A 15 -11.33 12.58 1.33
C ALA A 15 -10.35 12.39 0.15
N ARG A 16 -10.84 12.44 -1.09
CA ARG A 16 -10.00 12.35 -2.29
C ARG A 16 -9.08 13.56 -2.41
N THR A 17 -9.58 14.76 -2.20
CA THR A 17 -8.78 16.00 -2.25
C THR A 17 -7.68 15.96 -1.20
N SER A 18 -8.03 15.65 0.06
CA SER A 18 -7.06 15.53 1.16
C SER A 18 -5.98 14.50 0.86
N LEU A 19 -6.35 13.29 0.44
CA LEU A 19 -5.39 12.23 0.13
C LEU A 19 -4.50 12.58 -1.08
N SER A 20 -5.02 13.33 -2.05
CA SER A 20 -4.23 13.76 -3.21
C SER A 20 -3.20 14.84 -2.85
N TYR A 21 -3.56 15.75 -1.95
CA TYR A 21 -2.64 16.76 -1.43
C TYR A 21 -1.55 16.13 -0.54
N ASP A 22 -1.94 15.24 0.38
CA ASP A 22 -1.00 14.51 1.24
C ASP A 22 -0.06 13.62 0.40
N LEU A 23 -0.55 13.02 -0.70
CA LEU A 23 0.27 12.21 -1.61
C LEU A 23 1.44 12.99 -2.21
N GLN A 24 1.26 14.27 -2.55
CA GLN A 24 2.31 15.09 -3.17
C GLN A 24 3.42 15.45 -2.19
N SER A 25 3.08 15.62 -0.91
CA SER A 25 4.01 16.07 0.13
C SER A 25 4.64 14.92 0.92
N ASN A 26 3.88 13.83 1.13
CA ASN A 26 4.31 12.68 1.91
C ASN A 26 3.70 11.37 1.36
N PRO A 27 4.27 10.79 0.29
CA PRO A 27 3.81 9.53 -0.28
C PRO A 27 3.79 8.37 0.72
N ILE A 28 4.83 8.23 1.56
CA ILE A 28 4.96 7.14 2.54
C ILE A 28 3.84 7.23 3.59
N GLY A 29 3.65 8.40 4.20
CA GLY A 29 2.58 8.62 5.18
C GLY A 29 1.18 8.43 4.57
N THR A 30 1.01 8.83 3.31
CA THR A 30 -0.23 8.62 2.57
C THR A 30 -0.52 7.15 2.32
N ALA A 31 0.51 6.35 1.98
CA ALA A 31 0.38 4.91 1.82
C ALA A 31 -0.12 4.24 3.11
N HIS A 32 0.51 4.53 4.25
CA HIS A 32 0.07 3.99 5.54
C HIS A 32 -1.35 4.43 5.91
N THR A 33 -1.71 5.69 5.63
CA THR A 33 -3.06 6.20 5.89
C THR A 33 -4.10 5.48 5.03
N ALA A 34 -3.80 5.25 3.76
CA ALA A 34 -4.67 4.53 2.83
C ALA A 34 -4.83 3.05 3.23
N LEU A 35 -3.75 2.40 3.65
CA LEU A 35 -3.79 1.02 4.15
C LEU A 35 -4.65 0.87 5.41
N ARG A 36 -4.44 1.74 6.41
CA ARG A 36 -5.28 1.75 7.63
C ARG A 36 -6.74 2.07 7.33
N LEU A 37 -7.00 2.90 6.32
CA LEU A 37 -8.35 3.18 5.86
C LEU A 37 -8.99 1.94 5.22
N LEU A 38 -8.27 1.19 4.38
CA LEU A 38 -8.76 -0.09 3.83
C LEU A 38 -9.07 -1.09 4.94
N GLU A 39 -8.15 -1.26 5.89
CA GLU A 39 -8.31 -2.16 7.04
C GLU A 39 -9.56 -1.81 7.85
N ARG A 40 -9.78 -0.53 8.14
CA ARG A 40 -10.98 -0.07 8.88
C ARG A 40 -12.28 -0.17 8.08
N LEU A 41 -12.22 -0.22 6.75
CA LEU A 41 -13.39 -0.29 5.88
C LEU A 41 -13.70 -1.70 5.37
N LYS A 42 -12.79 -2.66 5.61
CA LYS A 42 -12.98 -4.08 5.30
C LYS A 42 -14.26 -4.61 5.96
N GLY A 43 -15.09 -5.30 5.18
CA GLY A 43 -16.35 -5.87 5.66
C GLY A 43 -17.44 -4.86 6.03
N LYS A 44 -17.27 -3.55 5.76
CA LYS A 44 -18.31 -2.54 5.99
C LYS A 44 -19.18 -2.33 4.76
N GLU A 45 -20.47 -2.53 4.89
CA GLU A 45 -21.44 -2.27 3.82
C GLU A 45 -21.54 -0.77 3.48
N GLY A 46 -21.88 -0.46 2.23
CA GLY A 46 -22.04 0.93 1.75
C GLY A 46 -20.74 1.75 1.62
N GLN A 47 -19.58 1.18 1.96
CA GLN A 47 -18.28 1.88 1.92
C GLN A 47 -17.43 1.57 0.67
N ALA A 48 -18.02 0.94 -0.36
CA ALA A 48 -17.30 0.49 -1.56
C ALA A 48 -16.50 1.62 -2.25
N GLN A 49 -17.10 2.80 -2.42
CA GLN A 49 -16.42 3.94 -3.04
C GLN A 49 -15.21 4.42 -2.23
N ARG A 50 -15.29 4.41 -0.89
CA ARG A 50 -14.16 4.78 -0.02
C ARG A 50 -13.07 3.73 -0.02
N ARG A 51 -13.41 2.44 -0.06
CA ARG A 51 -12.44 1.36 -0.26
C ARG A 51 -11.70 1.51 -1.57
N GLN A 52 -12.42 1.77 -2.68
CA GLN A 52 -11.78 2.00 -3.97
C GLN A 52 -10.90 3.25 -3.99
N LEU A 53 -11.33 4.33 -3.34
CA LEU A 53 -10.52 5.53 -3.16
C LEU A 53 -9.21 5.18 -2.43
N ALA A 54 -9.30 4.50 -1.29
CA ALA A 54 -8.15 4.12 -0.48
C ALA A 54 -7.18 3.21 -1.26
N ALA A 55 -7.69 2.18 -1.95
CA ALA A 55 -6.86 1.30 -2.78
C ALA A 55 -6.17 2.03 -3.94
N THR A 56 -6.89 2.96 -4.59
CA THR A 56 -6.30 3.77 -5.67
C THR A 56 -5.20 4.69 -5.13
N THR A 57 -5.45 5.34 -4.00
CA THR A 57 -4.47 6.20 -3.32
C THR A 57 -3.23 5.40 -2.91
N LEU A 58 -3.42 4.21 -2.33
CA LEU A 58 -2.33 3.33 -1.92
C LEU A 58 -1.44 2.92 -3.10
N ARG A 59 -2.05 2.54 -4.23
CA ARG A 59 -1.30 2.23 -5.46
C ARG A 59 -0.52 3.43 -5.98
N LYS A 60 -1.11 4.63 -5.96
CA LYS A 60 -0.43 5.86 -6.40
C LYS A 60 0.73 6.22 -5.45
N ALA A 61 0.53 6.07 -4.15
CA ALA A 61 1.55 6.28 -3.14
C ALA A 61 2.72 5.32 -3.32
N ALA A 62 2.46 4.01 -3.45
CA ALA A 62 3.50 3.02 -3.71
C ALA A 62 4.29 3.34 -4.98
N LYS A 63 3.62 3.75 -6.06
CA LYS A 63 4.30 4.18 -7.29
C LYS A 63 5.21 5.40 -7.06
N ALA A 64 4.71 6.43 -6.38
CA ALA A 64 5.50 7.61 -6.06
C ALA A 64 6.73 7.27 -5.19
N ILE A 65 6.60 6.37 -4.21
CA ILE A 65 7.73 5.89 -3.40
C ILE A 65 8.74 5.13 -4.28
N ALA A 66 8.27 4.34 -5.23
CA ALA A 66 9.14 3.57 -6.12
C ALA A 66 9.94 4.42 -7.12
N GLU A 67 9.38 5.57 -7.48
CA GLU A 67 9.95 6.57 -8.39
C GLU A 67 10.81 7.61 -7.64
N ASP A 68 10.76 7.61 -6.31
CA ASP A 68 11.60 8.46 -5.47
C ASP A 68 13.07 8.01 -5.58
N GLU A 69 13.91 8.92 -6.07
CA GLU A 69 15.35 8.73 -6.23
C GLU A 69 16.14 9.08 -4.96
N THR A 70 15.50 9.66 -3.95
CA THR A 70 16.14 9.95 -2.66
C THR A 70 16.38 8.66 -1.90
N ARG A 71 17.65 8.31 -1.63
CA ARG A 71 17.97 7.08 -0.89
C ARG A 71 17.43 7.11 0.53
N SER A 72 16.94 5.98 1.02
CA SER A 72 16.60 5.83 2.43
C SER A 72 17.88 5.96 3.26
N PRO A 73 17.89 6.77 4.34
CA PRO A 73 19.08 6.91 5.20
C PRO A 73 19.47 5.60 5.89
N GLN A 74 18.52 4.68 6.03
CA GLN A 74 18.72 3.38 6.68
C GLN A 74 19.05 2.27 5.67
N GLY A 75 18.66 2.43 4.40
CA GLY A 75 18.70 1.38 3.39
C GLY A 75 17.83 0.16 3.76
N PRO A 76 17.80 -0.88 2.92
CA PRO A 76 17.15 -2.14 3.28
C PRO A 76 17.86 -2.80 4.47
N GLY A 77 17.10 -3.18 5.49
CA GLY A 77 17.63 -4.01 6.57
C GLY A 77 18.18 -5.34 6.05
N SER A 78 19.30 -5.82 6.62
CA SER A 78 19.91 -7.10 6.21
C SER A 78 18.99 -8.32 6.43
N ALA A 79 18.01 -8.20 7.33
CA ALA A 79 16.99 -9.21 7.58
C ALA A 79 15.72 -9.02 6.72
N ASP A 80 15.65 -8.00 5.87
CA ASP A 80 14.50 -7.79 5.00
C ASP A 80 14.46 -8.88 3.93
N MET A 81 13.53 -9.82 4.10
CA MET A 81 13.36 -10.94 3.19
C MET A 81 13.06 -10.46 1.76
N TYR A 82 12.19 -9.45 1.61
CA TYR A 82 11.80 -8.96 0.28
C TYR A 82 12.92 -8.20 -0.40
N ALA A 83 13.81 -7.53 0.32
CA ALA A 83 14.99 -6.87 -0.24
C ALA A 83 16.05 -7.86 -0.75
N ASN A 84 16.18 -9.01 -0.08
CA ASN A 84 17.28 -9.96 -0.31
C ASN A 84 16.91 -11.16 -1.21
N LEU A 85 15.62 -11.46 -1.38
CA LEU A 85 15.18 -12.58 -2.24
C LEU A 85 15.55 -12.36 -3.71
N PRO A 86 15.90 -13.41 -4.49
CA PRO A 86 16.00 -13.30 -5.94
C PRO A 86 14.69 -12.78 -6.55
N ALA A 87 14.78 -11.94 -7.59
CA ALA A 87 13.60 -11.31 -8.19
C ALA A 87 12.61 -12.33 -8.80
N ALA A 88 13.09 -13.51 -9.20
CA ALA A 88 12.25 -14.61 -9.68
C ALA A 88 11.36 -15.15 -8.55
N ASP A 89 11.95 -15.40 -7.37
CA ASP A 89 11.25 -15.97 -6.22
C ASP A 89 10.36 -14.95 -5.52
N LEU A 90 10.74 -13.67 -5.53
CA LEU A 90 9.99 -12.59 -4.91
C LEU A 90 8.53 -12.56 -5.37
N ARG A 91 8.27 -12.73 -6.67
CA ARG A 91 6.89 -12.70 -7.20
C ARG A 91 6.03 -13.80 -6.59
N ASN A 92 6.58 -15.00 -6.47
CA ASN A 92 5.86 -16.17 -5.93
C ASN A 92 5.59 -16.00 -4.45
N VAL A 93 6.60 -15.59 -3.68
CA VAL A 93 6.46 -15.35 -2.24
C VAL A 93 5.41 -14.27 -1.96
N LEU A 94 5.45 -13.16 -2.70
CA LEU A 94 4.47 -12.08 -2.54
C LEU A 94 3.06 -12.53 -2.92
N ALA A 95 2.89 -13.34 -3.97
CA ALA A 95 1.58 -13.87 -4.34
C ALA A 95 0.96 -14.70 -3.20
N CYS A 96 1.73 -15.62 -2.62
CA CYS A 96 1.28 -16.43 -1.48
C CYS A 96 0.95 -15.57 -0.25
N ARG A 97 1.79 -14.58 0.06
CA ARG A 97 1.59 -13.69 1.21
C ARG A 97 0.32 -12.86 1.07
N VAL A 98 0.10 -12.25 -0.10
CA VAL A 98 -1.10 -11.45 -0.39
C VAL A 98 -2.40 -12.27 -0.28
N GLU A 99 -2.35 -13.56 -0.61
CA GLU A 99 -3.51 -14.45 -0.50
C GLU A 99 -3.78 -14.88 0.95
N SER A 100 -2.72 -15.14 1.73
CA SER A 100 -2.83 -15.55 3.14
C SER A 100 -3.21 -14.42 4.10
N ASP A 101 -2.51 -13.28 4.02
CA ASP A 101 -2.71 -12.11 4.88
C ASP A 101 -2.33 -10.84 4.10
N PRO A 102 -3.28 -10.26 3.36
CA PRO A 102 -3.03 -9.09 2.54
C PRO A 102 -2.61 -7.85 3.36
N VAL A 103 -3.05 -7.70 4.62
CA VAL A 103 -2.74 -6.50 5.42
C VAL A 103 -1.31 -6.55 5.94
N SER A 104 -0.89 -7.68 6.51
CA SER A 104 0.50 -7.85 6.97
C SER A 104 1.45 -7.79 5.79
N ALA A 105 1.13 -8.48 4.68
CA ALA A 105 1.92 -8.44 3.47
C ALA A 105 2.10 -7.00 2.95
N GLU A 106 1.03 -6.22 2.89
CA GLU A 106 1.08 -4.85 2.37
C GLU A 106 1.87 -3.90 3.28
N THR A 107 1.79 -4.08 4.59
CA THR A 107 2.60 -3.33 5.56
C THR A 107 4.09 -3.59 5.37
N GLU A 108 4.49 -4.86 5.28
CA GLU A 108 5.88 -5.25 5.08
C GLU A 108 6.41 -4.81 3.71
N MET A 109 5.61 -5.01 2.65
CA MET A 109 5.98 -4.58 1.29
C MET A 109 6.20 -3.07 1.20
N LEU A 110 5.38 -2.26 1.88
CA LEU A 110 5.55 -0.80 1.92
C LEU A 110 6.82 -0.40 2.66
N ALA A 111 7.15 -1.07 3.77
CA ALA A 111 8.37 -0.84 4.51
C ALA A 111 9.60 -1.12 3.63
N THR A 112 9.66 -2.31 3.02
CA THR A 112 10.73 -2.65 2.07
C THR A 112 10.81 -1.66 0.92
N LEU A 113 9.67 -1.28 0.33
CA LEU A 113 9.64 -0.35 -0.79
C LEU A 113 10.19 1.03 -0.41
N ALA A 114 9.87 1.50 0.79
CA ALA A 114 10.40 2.74 1.34
C ALA A 114 11.90 2.64 1.63
N ASP A 115 12.41 1.47 2.01
CA ASP A 115 13.83 1.29 2.33
C ASP A 115 14.73 1.14 1.09
N ILE A 116 14.20 0.57 0.00
CA ILE A 116 14.95 0.39 -1.27
C ILE A 116 14.74 1.53 -2.29
N ARG A 117 14.05 2.61 -1.90
CA ARG A 117 13.88 3.79 -2.76
C ARG A 117 15.23 4.45 -3.04
N GLY A 118 15.42 5.00 -4.23
CA GLY A 118 16.70 5.57 -4.67
C GLY A 118 17.88 4.60 -4.79
N GLU A 119 17.73 3.33 -4.38
CA GLU A 119 18.82 2.34 -4.46
C GLU A 119 19.03 1.86 -5.91
N GLU A 120 20.29 1.86 -6.34
CA GLU A 120 20.70 1.35 -7.65
C GLU A 120 20.54 -0.17 -7.72
N GLY A 121 20.19 -0.70 -8.89
CA GLY A 121 19.95 -2.14 -9.08
C GLY A 121 18.62 -2.68 -8.51
N GLN A 122 17.91 -1.92 -7.67
CA GLN A 122 16.64 -2.35 -7.07
C GLN A 122 15.39 -2.01 -7.90
N GLY A 123 15.54 -1.43 -9.10
CA GLY A 123 14.41 -0.97 -9.92
C GLY A 123 13.40 -2.07 -10.28
N THR A 124 13.86 -3.27 -10.61
CA THR A 124 12.99 -4.43 -10.89
C THR A 124 12.22 -4.84 -9.64
N ARG A 125 12.87 -4.83 -8.47
CA ARG A 125 12.26 -5.17 -7.19
C ARG A 125 11.17 -4.18 -6.80
N ARG A 126 11.45 -2.88 -6.94
CA ARG A 126 10.45 -1.81 -6.72
C ARG A 126 9.21 -2.03 -7.57
N LYS A 127 9.37 -2.36 -8.86
CA LYS A 127 8.24 -2.67 -9.76
C LYS A 127 7.44 -3.88 -9.29
N ILE A 128 8.10 -4.95 -8.83
CA ILE A 128 7.44 -6.15 -8.32
C ILE A 128 6.63 -5.82 -7.05
N LEU A 129 7.22 -5.11 -6.09
CA LEU A 129 6.56 -4.70 -4.85
C LEU A 129 5.34 -3.82 -5.13
N VAL A 130 5.46 -2.81 -6.00
CA VAL A 130 4.32 -1.96 -6.39
C VAL A 130 3.18 -2.79 -7.00
N GLY A 131 3.51 -3.78 -7.84
CA GLY A 131 2.52 -4.69 -8.43
C GLY A 131 1.79 -5.52 -7.36
N ALA A 132 2.53 -6.06 -6.40
CA ALA A 132 1.99 -6.87 -5.31
C ALA A 132 1.14 -6.05 -4.32
N ILE A 133 1.58 -4.84 -3.93
CA ILE A 133 0.79 -3.87 -3.16
C ILE A 133 -0.52 -3.56 -3.90
N GLY A 134 -0.46 -3.31 -5.20
CA GLY A 134 -1.65 -3.09 -6.01
C GLY A 134 -2.63 -4.28 -6.01
N LYS A 135 -2.13 -5.52 -5.99
CA LYS A 135 -2.96 -6.74 -5.87
C LYS A 135 -3.59 -6.82 -4.47
N ALA A 136 -2.81 -6.59 -3.41
CA ALA A 136 -3.28 -6.60 -2.02
C ALA A 136 -4.37 -5.54 -1.77
N ALA A 137 -4.11 -4.29 -2.16
CA ALA A 137 -5.08 -3.20 -2.06
C ALA A 137 -6.40 -3.53 -2.77
N LYS A 138 -6.34 -4.16 -3.95
CA LYS A 138 -7.53 -4.59 -4.69
C LYS A 138 -8.29 -5.68 -3.93
N THR A 139 -7.59 -6.70 -3.44
CA THR A 139 -8.20 -7.76 -2.62
C THR A 139 -8.91 -7.17 -1.40
N LEU A 140 -8.26 -6.28 -0.66
CA LEU A 140 -8.86 -5.62 0.50
C LEU A 140 -10.07 -4.75 0.14
N ALA A 141 -10.05 -4.07 -1.00
CA ALA A 141 -11.17 -3.24 -1.43
C ALA A 141 -12.41 -4.05 -1.83
N GLN A 142 -12.21 -5.29 -2.30
CA GLN A 142 -13.26 -6.20 -2.77
C GLN A 142 -13.85 -7.08 -1.65
N GLN A 143 -13.25 -7.10 -0.45
CA GLN A 143 -13.77 -7.82 0.71
C GLN A 143 -15.01 -7.10 1.28
N GLU A 144 -16.17 -7.41 0.72
CA GLU A 144 -17.48 -7.16 1.32
C GLU A 144 -17.81 -8.28 2.31
N LYS A 145 -18.60 -7.97 3.34
CA LYS A 145 -19.09 -9.00 4.25
C LYS A 145 -19.94 -9.96 3.40
N GLU A 146 -19.61 -11.25 3.39
CA GLU A 146 -20.56 -12.24 2.88
C GLU A 146 -21.83 -12.14 3.75
N PRO A 147 -23.03 -12.12 3.15
CA PRO A 147 -24.25 -12.20 3.94
C PRO A 147 -24.20 -13.51 4.74
N GLU A 148 -24.26 -13.42 6.07
CA GLU A 148 -24.55 -14.58 6.92
C GLU A 148 -25.91 -15.13 6.45
N ALA A 149 -25.87 -16.35 5.90
CA ALA A 149 -27.05 -17.08 5.43
C ALA A 149 -27.89 -17.63 6.59
#